data_AF-A0AA90ZK59-F1
#
_entry.id   AF-A0AA90ZK59-F1
#
_cell.length_a   1.000
_cell.length_b   1.000
_cell.length_c   1.000
_cell.angle_alpha   90.00
_cell.angle_beta   90.00
_cell.angle_gamma   90.00
#
_symmetry.space_group_name_H-M   'P 1'
#
loop_
_entity.id
_entity.type
_entity.pdbx_description
1 polymer ?
#
loop_
_entity_poly.entity_id
_entity_poly.type
_entity_poly.pdbx_seq_one_letter_code
_entity_poly.pdbx_strand_id
1 'polypeptide(L)'
;MKKFLMFVSVCVLLASCNTKTPEQAAKEDLDRTMREYESSQMNHEKYIDSLVNVAAGLEGETLVRNRSHALSILRSEYPQLNDKWDKIEVSIANCEIWDEDY
;
A
#
# COMPACT_ATOMS: atom_id res chain seq x y z
N MET A 1 -16.42 8.71 -59.08
CA MET A 1 -16.18 9.68 -57.99
C MET A 1 -17.05 9.47 -56.73
N LYS A 2 -18.24 8.86 -56.81
CA LYS A 2 -19.10 8.58 -55.64
C LYS A 2 -18.51 7.64 -54.56
N LYS A 3 -17.67 6.66 -54.98
CA LYS A 3 -17.07 5.66 -54.07
C LYS A 3 -15.97 6.23 -53.18
N PHE A 4 -15.25 7.26 -53.63
CA PHE A 4 -14.18 7.91 -52.88
C PHE A 4 -14.72 8.81 -51.75
N LEU A 5 -15.87 9.45 -51.99
CA LEU A 5 -16.51 10.34 -51.02
C LEU A 5 -17.09 9.57 -49.82
N MET A 6 -17.56 8.34 -50.04
CA MET A 6 -18.01 7.46 -48.94
C MET A 6 -16.86 7.03 -48.03
N PHE A 7 -15.68 6.77 -48.58
CA PHE A 7 -14.52 6.32 -47.81
C PHE A 7 -14.00 7.43 -46.88
N VAL A 8 -13.96 8.67 -47.34
CA VAL A 8 -13.52 9.83 -46.54
C VAL A 8 -14.51 10.12 -45.40
N SER A 9 -15.82 9.98 -45.65
CA SER A 9 -16.85 10.18 -44.63
C SER A 9 -16.75 9.18 -43.47
N VAL A 10 -16.46 7.92 -43.76
CA VAL A 10 -16.27 6.87 -42.74
C VAL A 10 -15.01 7.13 -41.90
N CYS A 11 -13.92 7.61 -42.51
CA CYS A 11 -12.69 7.93 -41.77
C CYS A 11 -12.85 9.13 -40.83
N VAL A 12 -13.65 10.14 -41.19
CA VAL A 12 -13.93 11.31 -40.33
C VAL A 12 -14.81 10.94 -39.13
N LEU A 13 -15.78 10.02 -39.32
CA LEU A 13 -16.62 9.52 -38.24
C LEU A 13 -15.84 8.65 -37.23
N LEU A 14 -14.85 7.88 -37.70
CA LEU A 14 -13.98 7.08 -36.83
C LEU A 14 -12.98 7.94 -36.02
N ALA A 15 -12.56 9.08 -36.55
CA ALA A 15 -11.69 10.03 -35.84
C ALA A 15 -12.43 10.83 -34.76
N SER A 16 -13.77 10.94 -34.85
CA SER A 16 -14.60 11.74 -33.93
C SER A 16 -15.04 11.00 -32.66
N CYS A 17 -14.60 9.77 -32.43
CA CYS A 17 -15.15 8.90 -31.38
C CYS A 17 -14.34 8.79 -30.08
N ASN A 18 -13.29 9.58 -29.84
CA ASN A 18 -12.54 9.39 -28.58
C ASN A 18 -11.81 10.63 -28.03
N THR A 19 -12.44 11.79 -28.05
CA THR A 19 -11.90 12.97 -27.35
C THR A 19 -12.60 13.11 -26.02
N LYS A 20 -12.06 12.48 -24.97
CA LYS A 20 -12.35 12.89 -23.59
C LYS A 20 -12.09 14.39 -23.49
N THR A 21 -13.01 15.13 -22.87
CA THR A 21 -12.76 16.56 -22.65
C THR A 21 -11.52 16.70 -21.76
N PRO A 22 -10.74 17.80 -21.88
CA PRO A 22 -9.58 18.02 -21.01
C PRO A 22 -9.96 17.99 -19.52
N GLU A 23 -11.18 18.41 -19.19
CA GLU A 23 -11.74 18.33 -17.84
C GLU A 23 -12.00 16.88 -17.39
N GLN A 24 -12.54 16.03 -18.26
CA GLN A 24 -12.70 14.59 -17.98
C GLN A 24 -11.34 13.89 -17.82
N ALA A 25 -10.36 14.22 -18.66
CA ALA A 25 -9.01 13.67 -18.56
C ALA A 25 -8.33 14.09 -17.25
N ALA A 26 -8.44 15.35 -16.85
CA ALA A 26 -7.90 15.85 -15.58
C ALA A 26 -8.57 15.19 -14.36
N LYS A 27 -9.90 14.99 -14.42
CA LYS A 27 -10.63 14.31 -13.35
C LYS A 27 -10.24 12.85 -13.21
N GLU A 28 -10.13 12.12 -14.33
CA GLU A 28 -9.69 10.72 -14.32
C GLU A 28 -8.24 10.55 -13.83
N ASP A 29 -7.37 11.51 -14.15
CA ASP A 29 -5.98 11.53 -13.67
C ASP A 29 -5.94 11.71 -12.15
N LEU A 30 -6.71 12.68 -11.62
CA LEU A 30 -6.86 12.89 -10.18
C LEU A 30 -7.43 11.65 -9.48
N ASP A 31 -8.53 11.07 -10.01
CA ASP A 31 -9.15 9.87 -9.46
C ASP A 31 -8.18 8.68 -9.47
N ARG A 32 -7.32 8.58 -10.49
CA ARG A 32 -6.28 7.54 -10.55
C ARG A 32 -5.22 7.76 -9.48
N THR A 33 -4.70 8.98 -9.34
CA THR A 33 -3.72 9.32 -8.31
C THR A 33 -4.26 9.08 -6.91
N MET A 34 -5.53 9.42 -6.66
CA MET A 34 -6.17 9.14 -5.37
C MET A 34 -6.23 7.64 -5.07
N ARG A 35 -6.64 6.81 -6.04
CA ARG A 35 -6.67 5.35 -5.86
C ARG A 35 -5.29 4.74 -5.65
N GLU A 36 -4.28 5.23 -6.37
CA GLU A 36 -2.88 4.79 -6.19
C GLU A 36 -2.38 5.14 -4.79
N TYR A 37 -2.68 6.34 -4.31
CA TYR A 37 -2.36 6.77 -2.95
C TYR A 37 -3.06 5.89 -1.89
N GLU A 38 -4.38 5.68 -2.00
CA GLU A 38 -5.14 4.82 -1.09
C GLU A 38 -4.59 3.39 -1.08
N SER A 39 -4.25 2.85 -2.25
CA SER A 39 -3.64 1.51 -2.36
C SER A 39 -2.27 1.46 -1.66
N SER A 40 -1.45 2.50 -1.83
CA SER A 40 -0.15 2.60 -1.15
C SER A 40 -0.30 2.66 0.36
N GLN A 41 -1.28 3.40 0.88
CA GLN A 41 -1.54 3.50 2.32
C GLN A 41 -1.98 2.14 2.88
N MET A 42 -2.92 1.46 2.22
CA MET A 42 -3.36 0.12 2.64
C MET A 42 -2.22 -0.90 2.64
N ASN A 43 -1.31 -0.82 1.67
CA ASN A 43 -0.14 -1.71 1.62
C ASN A 43 0.85 -1.40 2.76
N HIS A 44 1.01 -0.12 3.11
CA HIS A 44 1.84 0.28 4.24
C HIS A 44 1.23 -0.21 5.56
N GLU A 45 -0.08 -0.04 5.78
CA GLU A 45 -0.77 -0.57 6.98
C GLU A 45 -0.56 -2.09 7.13
N LYS A 46 -0.76 -2.86 6.06
CA LYS A 46 -0.51 -4.31 6.07
C LYS A 46 0.93 -4.67 6.39
N TYR A 47 1.88 -3.87 5.89
CA TYR A 47 3.29 -4.08 6.18
C TYR A 47 3.59 -3.85 7.67
N ILE A 48 3.04 -2.80 8.26
CA ILE A 48 3.16 -2.52 9.69
C ILE A 48 2.51 -3.63 10.53
N ASP A 49 1.31 -4.09 10.17
CA ASP A 49 0.64 -5.19 10.88
C ASP A 49 1.48 -6.48 10.86
N SER A 50 2.08 -6.81 9.71
CA SER A 50 2.99 -7.96 9.61
C SER A 50 4.23 -7.78 10.49
N LEU A 51 4.83 -6.60 10.52
CA LEU A 51 5.96 -6.33 11.41
C LEU A 51 5.59 -6.50 12.89
N VAL A 52 4.39 -6.06 13.29
CA VAL A 52 3.90 -6.24 14.66
C VAL A 52 3.77 -7.74 14.99
N ASN A 53 3.19 -8.53 14.09
CA ASN A 53 3.06 -9.98 14.29
C ASN A 53 4.42 -10.68 14.42
N VAL A 54 5.39 -10.30 13.58
CA VAL A 54 6.76 -10.81 13.67
C VAL A 54 7.40 -10.40 14.99
N ALA A 55 7.35 -9.13 15.38
CA ALA A 55 7.97 -8.64 16.62
C ALA A 55 7.35 -9.33 17.85
N ALA A 56 6.02 -9.48 17.87
CA ALA A 56 5.28 -10.17 18.93
C ALA A 56 5.55 -11.68 18.99
N GLY A 57 6.08 -12.29 17.91
CA GLY A 57 6.30 -13.73 17.84
C GLY A 57 5.04 -14.53 17.51
N LEU A 58 4.01 -13.87 16.99
CA LEU A 58 2.74 -14.50 16.58
C LEU A 58 2.85 -15.16 15.19
N GLU A 59 3.84 -14.78 14.39
CA GLU A 59 4.03 -15.29 13.05
C GLU A 59 5.11 -16.40 12.99
N GLY A 60 4.71 -17.63 13.31
CA GLY A 60 5.55 -18.83 13.17
C GLY A 60 6.81 -18.87 14.07
N GLU A 61 7.73 -19.81 13.79
CA GLU A 61 9.04 -19.88 14.46
C GLU A 61 9.92 -18.70 14.01
N THR A 62 9.79 -17.55 14.67
CA THR A 62 10.59 -16.37 14.40
C THR A 62 11.82 -16.32 15.28
N LEU A 63 13.00 -16.36 14.66
CA LEU A 63 14.28 -16.17 15.34
C LEU A 63 14.31 -14.81 16.04
N VAL A 64 14.90 -14.75 17.24
CA VAL A 64 15.09 -13.51 18.04
C VAL A 64 15.60 -12.35 17.18
N ARG A 65 16.59 -12.60 16.31
CA ARG A 65 17.14 -11.60 15.40
C ARG A 65 16.09 -10.96 14.47
N ASN A 66 15.18 -11.76 13.93
CA ASN A 66 14.13 -11.28 13.02
C ASN A 66 13.11 -10.44 13.78
N ARG A 67 12.76 -10.88 15.01
CA ARG A 67 11.85 -10.15 15.90
C ARG A 67 12.45 -8.80 16.31
N SER A 68 13.73 -8.77 16.70
CA SER A 68 14.44 -7.52 17.02
C SER A 68 14.55 -6.59 15.82
N HIS A 69 14.75 -7.13 14.61
CA HIS A 69 14.79 -6.33 13.40
C HIS A 69 13.43 -5.70 13.09
N ALA A 70 12.35 -6.48 13.17
CA ALA A 70 10.99 -5.94 13.00
C ALA A 70 10.68 -4.85 14.02
N LEU A 71 11.05 -5.07 15.30
CA LEU A 71 10.90 -4.07 16.35
C LEU A 71 11.70 -2.78 16.06
N SER A 72 12.90 -2.89 15.49
CA SER A 72 13.70 -1.71 15.14
C SER A 72 13.03 -0.83 14.07
N ILE A 73 12.34 -1.46 13.11
CA ILE A 73 11.59 -0.74 12.07
C ILE A 73 10.38 -0.06 12.71
N LEU A 74 9.60 -0.79 13.53
CA LEU A 74 8.43 -0.24 14.24
C LEU A 74 8.78 0.95 15.14
N ARG A 75 9.93 0.91 15.84
CA ARG A 75 10.42 2.05 16.64
C ARG A 75 10.74 3.28 15.79
N SER A 76 11.25 3.08 14.58
CA SER A 76 11.56 4.19 13.67
C SER A 76 10.32 4.82 13.05
N GLU A 77 9.32 4.00 12.69
CA GLU A 77 8.06 4.45 12.09
C GLU A 77 7.10 5.06 13.13
N TYR A 78 7.08 4.50 14.35
CA TYR A 78 6.17 4.91 15.42
C TYR A 78 6.93 5.18 16.74
N PRO A 79 7.80 6.21 16.80
CA PRO A 79 8.58 6.52 18.01
C PRO A 79 7.69 6.92 19.21
N GLN A 80 6.47 7.41 18.96
CA GLN A 80 5.49 7.73 19.99
C GLN A 80 4.96 6.50 20.75
N LEU A 81 5.20 5.28 20.23
CA LEU A 81 4.79 4.01 20.85
C LEU A 81 5.96 3.29 21.54
N ASN A 82 7.08 3.97 21.80
CA ASN A 82 8.27 3.38 22.42
C ASN A 82 7.98 2.58 23.70
N ASP A 83 7.08 3.07 24.57
CA ASP A 83 6.69 2.35 25.78
C ASP A 83 6.10 0.95 25.49
N LYS A 84 5.38 0.79 24.38
CA LYS A 84 4.89 -0.51 23.92
C LYS A 84 6.02 -1.35 23.34
N TRP A 85 6.90 -0.72 22.56
CA TRP A 85 8.06 -1.38 21.95
C TRP A 85 9.05 -1.91 22.99
N ASP A 86 9.24 -1.21 24.10
CA ASP A 86 10.07 -1.65 25.23
C ASP A 86 9.54 -2.95 25.83
N LYS A 87 8.21 -3.12 25.95
CA LYS A 87 7.60 -4.36 26.43
C LYS A 87 7.83 -5.53 25.48
N ILE A 88 7.73 -5.29 24.17
CA ILE A 88 8.03 -6.29 23.14
C ILE A 88 9.52 -6.64 23.15
N GLU A 89 10.41 -5.68 23.40
CA GLU A 89 11.84 -5.96 23.54
C GLU A 89 12.15 -6.90 24.70
N VAL A 90 11.49 -6.71 25.85
CA VAL A 90 11.59 -7.60 27.01
C VAL A 90 11.10 -9.01 26.66
N SER A 91 9.95 -9.16 25.98
CA SER A 91 9.46 -10.49 25.61
C SER A 91 10.39 -11.19 24.61
N ILE A 92 10.96 -10.45 23.65
CA ILE A 92 11.98 -10.98 22.74
C ILE A 92 13.20 -11.47 23.51
N ALA A 93 13.67 -10.70 24.50
CA ALA A 93 14.83 -11.06 25.33
C ALA A 93 14.59 -12.32 26.17
N ASN A 94 13.34 -12.52 26.61
CA ASN A 94 12.91 -13.73 27.33
C ASN A 94 12.59 -14.91 26.40
N CYS A 95 12.67 -14.74 25.08
CA CYS A 95 12.20 -15.71 24.08
C CYS A 95 10.70 -16.05 24.23
N GLU A 96 9.90 -15.10 24.72
CA GLU A 96 8.47 -15.22 24.95
C GLU A 96 7.68 -14.60 23.79
N ILE A 97 6.45 -15.07 23.59
CA ILE A 97 5.48 -14.40 22.73
C ILE A 97 4.93 -13.20 23.51
N TRP A 98 4.83 -12.05 22.86
CA TRP A 98 4.17 -10.90 23.45
C TRP A 98 2.66 -11.06 23.33
N ASP A 99 1.97 -10.94 24.45
CA ASP A 99 0.51 -10.96 24.53
C ASP A 99 0.09 -9.74 25.38
N GLU A 100 -0.82 -8.90 24.86
CA GLU A 100 -1.27 -7.69 25.57
C GLU A 100 -2.18 -8.06 26.76
N ASP A 101 -2.70 -9.30 26.79
CA ASP A 101 -3.60 -9.84 27.81
C ASP A 101 -2.88 -10.58 28.97
N TYR A 102 -1.53 -10.60 28.98
CA TYR A 102 -0.70 -11.18 30.06
C TYR A 102 0.13 -10.14 30.82
#